data_AF-A0A363SYI8-F1
#
_entry.id   AF-A0A363SYI8-F1
#
_cell.length_a   1.000
_cell.length_b   1.000
_cell.length_c   1.000
_cell.angle_alpha   90.00
_cell.angle_beta   90.00
_cell.angle_gamma   90.00
#
_symmetry.space_group_name_H-M   'P 1'
#
loop_
_entity.id
_entity.type
_entity.pdbx_description
1 polymer ?
#
loop_
_entity_poly.entity_id
_entity_poly.type
_entity_poly.pdbx_seq_one_letter_code
_entity_poly.pdbx_strand_id
1 'polypeptide(L)'
;MQNNFIRITQPGFTKRPIRIMVVGYRYMVDFGPSVRPQVHLVDQLQHCSCELDTACPAIIAVAEYLRNGGQPAPESLPPCPICGAETYRDRDWDNQYTHEFGWVCTEGGLSHFLQAKTEKIKEAFRRKFSAVSEHENIAGR
;
A
#
# COMPACT_ATOMS: atom_id res chain seq x y z
N MET A 1 13.79 6.22 16.90
CA MET A 1 12.96 5.13 16.33
C MET A 1 12.48 4.25 17.48
N GLN A 2 11.32 4.54 18.06
CA GLN A 2 10.72 3.69 19.10
C GLN A 2 9.87 2.60 18.44
N ASN A 3 10.29 1.35 18.57
CA ASN A 3 9.49 0.19 18.17
C ASN A 3 8.47 -0.12 19.28
N ASN A 4 7.21 0.24 19.06
CA ASN A 4 6.11 -0.13 19.95
C ASN A 4 5.65 -1.57 19.64
N PHE A 5 6.05 -2.52 20.48
CA PHE A 5 5.60 -3.92 20.41
C PHE A 5 4.42 -4.12 21.36
N ILE A 6 3.23 -4.43 20.84
CA ILE A 6 2.10 -4.87 21.65
C ILE A 6 2.16 -6.40 21.78
N ARG A 7 2.28 -6.90 23.02
CA ARG A 7 2.31 -8.33 23.35
C ARG A 7 0.89 -8.84 23.52
N ILE A 8 0.42 -9.69 22.61
CA ILE A 8 -0.83 -10.45 22.81
C ILE A 8 -0.42 -11.86 23.25
N THR A 9 -0.60 -12.17 24.54
CA THR A 9 -0.32 -13.48 25.13
C THR A 9 -1.56 -14.37 25.07
N GLN A 10 -1.49 -15.47 24.32
CA GLN A 10 -2.39 -16.62 24.50
C GLN A 10 -1.67 -17.72 25.29
N PRO A 11 -2.33 -18.41 26.24
CA PRO A 11 -1.70 -19.41 27.09
C PRO A 11 -1.61 -20.78 26.41
N GLY A 12 -0.47 -21.46 26.59
CA GLY A 12 -0.26 -22.84 26.18
C GLY A 12 0.55 -22.96 24.88
N PHE A 13 1.63 -23.75 24.93
CA PHE A 13 2.85 -23.73 24.14
C PHE A 13 3.87 -22.72 24.65
N THR A 14 5.10 -23.19 24.78
CA THR A 14 6.33 -22.49 25.15
C THR A 14 6.61 -21.37 24.13
N LYS A 15 5.80 -20.31 24.17
CA LYS A 15 5.52 -19.43 23.03
C LYS A 15 6.32 -18.15 23.14
N ARG A 16 7.25 -17.94 22.20
CA ARG A 16 7.50 -16.56 21.76
C ARG A 16 6.14 -15.97 21.36
N PRO A 17 5.77 -14.76 21.83
CA PRO A 17 4.50 -14.16 21.45
C PRO A 17 4.44 -13.99 19.94
N ILE A 18 3.26 -14.18 19.35
CA ILE A 18 2.99 -13.85 17.94
C ILE A 18 3.42 -12.41 17.73
N ARG A 19 4.28 -12.18 16.74
CA ARG A 19 4.76 -10.83 16.43
C ARG A 19 4.00 -10.32 15.22
N ILE A 20 3.43 -9.14 15.36
CA ILE A 20 2.74 -8.44 14.27
C ILE A 20 3.46 -7.12 14.06
N MET A 21 3.81 -6.84 12.81
CA MET A 21 4.40 -5.57 12.42
C MET A 21 3.90 -5.14 11.05
N VAL A 22 3.86 -3.82 10.83
CA VAL A 22 3.52 -3.26 9.53
C VAL A 22 4.75 -3.32 8.61
N VAL A 23 4.59 -3.90 7.43
CA VAL A 23 5.62 -3.98 6.38
C VAL A 23 5.03 -3.46 5.08
N GLY A 24 5.47 -2.28 4.64
CA GLY A 24 4.86 -1.58 3.52
C GLY A 24 3.40 -1.25 3.82
N TYR A 25 2.48 -1.86 3.07
CA TYR A 25 1.02 -1.72 3.18
C TYR A 25 0.32 -2.93 3.80
N ARG A 26 1.12 -3.90 4.29
CA ARG A 26 0.63 -5.19 4.80
C ARG A 26 1.06 -5.37 6.25
N TYR A 27 0.45 -6.36 6.89
CA TYR A 27 0.82 -6.84 8.21
C TYR A 27 1.62 -8.14 8.06
N MET A 28 2.82 -8.16 8.61
CA MET A 28 3.59 -9.38 8.77
C MET A 28 3.27 -10.02 10.12
N VAL A 29 2.78 -11.26 10.10
CA VAL A 29 2.48 -12.07 11.27
C VAL A 29 3.49 -13.20 11.37
N ASP A 30 4.28 -13.23 12.44
CA ASP A 30 5.24 -14.29 12.75
C ASP A 30 4.69 -15.15 13.90
N PHE A 31 4.27 -16.38 13.58
CA PHE A 31 3.79 -17.37 14.55
C PHE A 31 4.93 -18.12 15.26
N GLY A 32 6.18 -17.85 14.90
CA GLY A 32 7.35 -18.50 15.45
C GLY A 32 7.77 -19.77 14.70
N PRO A 33 8.95 -20.32 15.04
CA PRO A 33 9.62 -21.36 14.26
C PRO A 33 8.87 -22.71 14.22
N SER A 34 7.92 -22.91 15.13
CA SER A 34 7.13 -24.15 15.24
C SER A 34 5.94 -24.20 14.27
N VAL A 35 5.65 -23.11 13.53
CA VAL A 35 4.55 -23.03 12.58
C VAL A 35 5.09 -22.91 11.15
N ARG A 36 4.40 -23.54 10.19
CA ARG A 36 4.75 -23.52 8.77
C ARG A 36 3.52 -23.15 7.92
N PRO A 37 3.60 -22.11 7.07
CA PRO A 37 4.68 -21.13 7.03
C PRO A 37 4.79 -20.36 8.37
N GLN A 38 6.01 -19.96 8.73
CA GLN A 38 6.21 -19.21 9.98
C GLN A 38 5.69 -17.78 9.86
N VAL A 39 5.90 -17.20 8.67
CA VAL A 39 5.59 -15.81 8.36
C VAL A 39 4.42 -15.76 7.40
N HIS A 40 3.46 -14.90 7.70
CA HIS A 40 2.28 -14.62 6.90
C HIS A 40 2.23 -13.12 6.61
N LEU A 41 1.96 -12.76 5.35
CA LEU A 41 1.64 -11.37 5.00
C LEU A 41 0.14 -11.26 4.81
N VAL A 42 -0.49 -10.35 5.54
CA VAL A 42 -1.93 -10.07 5.49
C VAL A 42 -2.12 -8.65 4.97
N ASP A 43 -2.91 -8.47 3.92
CA ASP A 43 -3.22 -7.14 3.40
C ASP A 43 -4.46 -6.51 4.09
N GLN A 44 -4.82 -5.30 3.67
CA GLN A 44 -5.98 -4.59 4.21
C GLN A 44 -7.32 -5.16 3.74
N LEU A 45 -7.31 -5.99 2.68
CA LEU A 45 -8.47 -6.68 2.13
C LEU A 45 -8.69 -8.05 2.78
N GLN A 46 -7.91 -8.39 3.81
CA GLN A 46 -7.98 -9.66 4.54
C GLN A 46 -7.58 -10.88 3.69
N HIS A 47 -6.70 -10.69 2.71
CA HIS A 47 -6.02 -11.80 2.04
C HIS A 47 -4.71 -12.15 2.75
N CYS A 48 -4.39 -13.44 2.78
CA CYS A 48 -3.14 -13.92 3.34
C CYS A 48 -2.26 -14.51 2.24
N SER A 49 -0.95 -14.28 2.31
CA SER A 49 0.03 -14.82 1.37
C SER A 49 0.22 -16.34 1.42
N CYS A 50 -0.48 -17.06 2.30
CA CYS A 50 -0.42 -18.53 2.36
C CYS A 50 -1.61 -19.16 1.62
N GLU A 51 -1.55 -20.47 1.42
CA GLU A 51 -2.57 -21.24 0.67
C GLU A 51 -3.98 -21.17 1.28
N LEU A 52 -4.09 -20.86 2.58
CA LEU A 52 -5.38 -20.71 3.25
C LEU A 52 -6.06 -19.37 2.95
N ASP A 53 -5.30 -18.39 2.44
CA ASP A 53 -5.77 -17.06 2.09
C ASP A 53 -6.70 -16.45 3.15
N THR A 54 -7.98 -16.19 2.83
CA THR A 54 -8.97 -15.58 3.72
C THR A 54 -9.33 -16.42 4.95
N ALA A 55 -9.03 -17.73 4.92
CA ALA A 55 -9.24 -18.63 6.06
C ALA A 55 -8.02 -18.70 7.00
N CYS A 56 -6.96 -17.93 6.74
CA CYS A 56 -5.75 -17.98 7.54
C CYS A 56 -5.93 -17.39 8.96
N PRO A 57 -5.48 -18.08 10.03
CA PRO A 57 -5.47 -17.52 11.39
C PRO A 57 -4.70 -16.21 11.56
N ALA A 58 -3.78 -15.89 10.64
CA ALA A 58 -3.06 -14.62 10.64
C ALA A 58 -4.02 -13.40 10.53
N ILE A 59 -5.12 -13.54 9.80
CA ILE A 59 -6.13 -12.49 9.63
C ILE A 59 -6.79 -12.18 10.97
N ILE A 60 -7.15 -13.22 11.73
CA ILE A 60 -7.72 -13.08 13.07
C ILE A 60 -6.74 -12.37 14.00
N ALA A 61 -5.47 -12.76 13.96
CA ALA A 61 -4.42 -12.15 14.77
C ALA A 61 -4.24 -10.65 14.44
N VAL A 62 -4.32 -10.26 13.16
CA VAL A 62 -4.29 -8.85 12.72
C VAL A 62 -5.53 -8.09 13.21
N ALA A 63 -6.72 -8.69 13.10
CA ALA A 63 -7.94 -8.07 13.59
C ALA A 63 -7.89 -7.81 15.10
N GLU A 64 -7.37 -8.76 15.88
CA GLU A 64 -7.13 -8.59 17.32
C GLU A 64 -6.08 -7.52 17.61
N TYR A 65 -4.99 -7.49 16.85
CA TYR A 65 -3.95 -6.46 16.96
C TYR A 65 -4.54 -5.06 16.78
N LEU A 66 -5.33 -4.83 15.74
CA LEU A 66 -5.96 -3.53 15.48
C LEU A 66 -6.99 -3.18 16.54
N ARG A 67 -7.81 -4.15 16.98
CA ARG A 67 -8.80 -3.94 18.07
C ARG A 67 -8.14 -3.51 19.37
N ASN A 68 -6.92 -3.98 19.63
CA ASN A 68 -6.13 -3.64 20.81
C ASN A 68 -5.26 -2.37 20.66
N GLY A 69 -5.52 -1.53 19.66
CA GLY A 69 -4.79 -0.28 19.44
C GLY A 69 -3.48 -0.45 18.65
N GLY A 70 -3.34 -1.55 17.92
CA GLY A 70 -2.24 -1.77 16.98
C GLY A 70 -2.18 -0.69 15.89
N GLN A 71 -0.98 -0.46 15.37
CA GLN A 71 -0.75 0.52 14.32
C GLN A 71 -1.44 0.08 13.02
N PRO A 72 -2.33 0.90 12.43
CA PRO A 72 -2.89 0.59 11.11
C PRO A 72 -1.77 0.63 10.06
N ALA A 73 -1.81 -0.30 9.11
CA ALA A 73 -0.98 -0.21 7.93
C ALA A 73 -1.37 1.05 7.14
N PRO A 74 -0.41 1.73 6.47
CA PRO A 74 -0.72 2.80 5.53
C PRO A 74 -1.72 2.32 4.46
N GLU A 75 -2.58 3.20 3.98
CA GLU A 75 -3.52 2.88 2.88
C GLU A 75 -2.76 2.37 1.65
N SER A 76 -3.23 1.26 1.08
CA SER A 76 -2.61 0.67 -0.12
C SER A 76 -2.66 1.66 -1.28
N LEU A 77 -1.58 1.73 -2.06
CA LEU A 77 -1.58 2.52 -3.28
C LEU A 77 -2.54 1.94 -4.32
N PRO A 78 -3.08 2.78 -5.22
CA PRO A 78 -3.91 2.28 -6.31
C PRO A 78 -3.11 1.33 -7.21
N PRO A 79 -3.79 0.36 -7.87
CA PRO A 79 -3.15 -0.46 -8.87
C PRO A 79 -2.59 0.40 -10.02
N CYS A 80 -1.63 -0.16 -10.74
CA CYS A 80 -0.97 0.54 -11.83
C CYS A 80 -2.01 0.96 -12.88
N PRO A 81 -2.16 2.25 -13.22
CA PRO A 81 -3.17 2.71 -14.17
C PRO A 81 -2.89 2.28 -15.62
N ILE A 82 -1.71 1.71 -15.90
CA ILE A 82 -1.32 1.26 -17.24
C ILE A 82 -1.63 -0.23 -17.43
N CYS A 83 -1.35 -1.08 -16.43
CA CYS A 83 -1.46 -2.54 -16.56
C CYS A 83 -2.30 -3.23 -15.48
N GLY A 84 -2.78 -2.50 -14.47
CA GLY A 84 -3.60 -3.04 -13.37
C GLY A 84 -2.82 -3.80 -12.29
N ALA A 85 -1.52 -4.02 -12.46
CA ALA A 85 -0.69 -4.72 -11.47
C ALA A 85 -0.56 -3.94 -10.15
N GLU A 86 -0.16 -4.63 -9.08
CA GLU A 86 0.05 -4.03 -7.77
C GLU A 86 1.15 -2.95 -7.82
N THR A 87 1.02 -1.94 -6.95
CA THR A 87 2.03 -0.90 -6.78
C THR A 87 2.47 -0.80 -5.33
N TYR A 88 3.72 -0.41 -5.13
CA TYR A 88 4.27 -0.14 -3.80
C TYR A 88 4.91 1.25 -3.77
N ARG A 89 5.05 1.84 -2.57
CA ARG A 89 5.55 3.20 -2.43
C ARG A 89 7.00 3.24 -2.81
N ASP A 90 7.35 4.30 -3.52
CA ASP A 90 8.73 4.71 -3.63
C ASP A 90 8.85 6.13 -3.10
N ARG A 91 9.52 6.25 -1.95
CA ARG A 91 9.67 7.53 -1.23
C ARG A 91 10.57 8.50 -1.98
N ASP A 92 11.50 8.00 -2.79
CA ASP A 92 12.37 8.85 -3.59
C ASP A 92 11.59 9.58 -4.69
N TRP A 93 10.40 9.08 -5.01
CA TRP A 93 9.47 9.64 -6.00
C TRP A 93 8.23 10.32 -5.40
N ASP A 94 8.16 10.43 -4.08
CA ASP A 94 7.15 11.24 -3.41
C ASP A 94 7.33 12.71 -3.80
N ASN A 95 6.24 13.37 -4.22
CA ASN A 95 6.31 14.75 -4.64
C ASN A 95 6.06 15.69 -3.46
N GLN A 96 7.06 16.51 -3.12
CA GLN A 96 6.99 17.48 -2.02
C GLN A 96 5.91 18.56 -2.22
N TYR A 97 5.60 18.93 -3.46
CA TYR A 97 4.74 20.07 -3.77
C TYR A 97 3.27 19.69 -4.01
N THR A 98 3.03 18.52 -4.60
CA THR A 98 1.67 18.05 -4.89
C THR A 98 1.13 17.10 -3.84
N HIS A 99 1.96 16.70 -2.88
CA HIS A 99 1.66 15.66 -1.88
C HIS A 99 1.24 14.31 -2.51
N GLU A 100 1.51 14.11 -3.80
CA GLU A 100 1.28 12.83 -4.47
C GLU A 100 2.37 11.83 -4.07
N PHE A 101 1.96 10.63 -3.68
CA PHE A 101 2.87 9.53 -3.39
C PHE A 101 3.57 9.02 -4.66
N GLY A 102 4.86 8.76 -4.54
CA GLY A 102 5.62 7.99 -5.51
C GLY A 102 5.27 6.51 -5.42
N TRP A 103 5.18 5.84 -6.56
CA TRP A 103 4.88 4.42 -6.60
C TRP A 103 5.63 3.71 -7.73
N VAL A 104 5.85 2.41 -7.56
CA VAL A 104 6.48 1.53 -8.53
C VAL A 104 5.56 0.35 -8.81
N CYS A 105 5.40 0.02 -10.09
CA CYS A 105 4.61 -1.14 -10.52
C CYS A 105 5.42 -2.42 -10.39
N THR A 106 4.81 -3.51 -9.94
CA THR A 106 5.48 -4.82 -9.86
C THR A 106 5.86 -5.39 -11.23
N GLU A 107 5.13 -5.05 -12.29
CA GLU A 107 5.38 -5.54 -13.66
C GLU A 107 6.20 -4.54 -14.50
N GLY A 108 5.76 -3.28 -14.55
CA GLY A 108 6.37 -2.23 -15.39
C GLY A 108 7.39 -1.35 -14.68
N GLY A 109 7.68 -1.64 -13.41
CA GLY A 109 8.62 -0.87 -12.59
C GLY A 109 8.26 0.62 -12.50
N LEU A 110 9.30 1.44 -12.38
CA LEU A 110 9.21 2.90 -12.32
C LEU A 110 8.76 3.52 -13.66
N SER A 111 8.99 2.83 -14.79
CA SER A 111 8.62 3.33 -16.11
C SER A 111 7.13 3.66 -16.21
N HIS A 112 6.28 2.76 -15.68
CA HIS A 112 4.83 2.98 -15.67
C HIS A 112 4.40 4.18 -14.85
N PHE A 113 5.07 4.45 -13.72
CA PHE A 113 4.81 5.64 -12.93
C PHE A 113 5.14 6.92 -13.69
N LEU A 114 6.31 6.96 -14.33
CA LEU A 114 6.73 8.11 -15.14
C LEU A 114 5.80 8.34 -16.32
N GLN A 115 5.42 7.27 -17.03
CA GLN A 115 4.47 7.36 -18.13
C GLN A 115 3.10 7.88 -17.68
N ALA A 116 2.56 7.36 -16.57
CA ALA A 116 1.29 7.84 -16.01
C ALA A 116 1.36 9.32 -15.60
N LYS A 117 2.49 9.76 -14.99
CA LYS A 117 2.73 11.18 -14.69
C LYS A 117 2.82 12.03 -15.95
N THR A 118 3.53 11.57 -16.98
CA THR A 118 3.65 12.28 -18.26
C THR A 118 2.28 12.48 -18.91
N GLU A 119 1.40 11.48 -18.90
CA GLU A 119 0.06 11.62 -19.46
C GLU A 119 -0.81 12.63 -18.69
N LYS A 120 -0.72 12.67 -17.34
CA LYS A 120 -1.36 13.74 -16.54
C LYS A 120 -0.86 15.13 -16.94
N ILE A 121 0.45 15.29 -17.13
CA ILE A 121 1.06 16.57 -17.52
C ILE A 121 0.59 16.99 -18.91
N LYS A 122 0.62 16.07 -19.90
CA LYS A 122 0.12 16.32 -21.26
C LYS A 122 -1.34 16.76 -21.23
N GLU A 123 -2.17 16.09 -20.45
CA GLU A 123 -3.58 16.43 -20.30
C GLU A 123 -3.78 17.83 -19.69
N ALA A 124 -2.99 18.19 -18.67
CA ALA A 124 -3.03 19.54 -18.09
C ALA A 124 -2.67 20.62 -19.11
N PHE A 125 -1.67 20.38 -19.97
CA PHE A 125 -1.36 21.27 -21.09
C PHE A 125 -2.53 21.38 -22.07
N ARG A 126 -3.10 20.25 -22.51
CA ARG A 126 -4.25 20.24 -23.44
C ARG A 126 -5.42 21.08 -22.92
N ARG A 127 -5.76 20.94 -21.63
CA ARG A 127 -6.83 21.72 -20.99
C ARG A 127 -6.53 23.21 -20.95
N LYS A 128 -5.30 23.60 -20.60
CA LYS A 128 -4.89 25.01 -20.61
C LYS A 128 -4.99 25.61 -22.02
N PHE A 129 -4.50 24.92 -23.05
CA PHE A 129 -4.59 25.42 -24.42
C PHE A 129 -6.03 25.55 -24.91
N SER A 130 -6.91 24.62 -24.55
CA SER A 130 -8.33 24.68 -24.90
C SER A 130 -9.02 25.89 -24.26
N ALA A 131 -8.79 26.12 -22.96
CA ALA A 131 -9.37 27.26 -22.24
C ALA A 131 -8.89 28.63 -22.77
N VAL A 132 -7.62 28.74 -23.18
CA VAL A 132 -7.09 29.97 -23.82
C VAL A 132 -7.78 30.22 -25.16
N SER A 133 -7.96 29.18 -25.98
CA SER A 133 -8.61 29.32 -27.29
C SER A 133 -10.09 29.75 -27.20
N GLU A 134 -10.80 29.33 -26.16
CA GLU A 134 -12.19 29.76 -25.92
C GLU A 134 -12.26 31.22 -25.48
N HIS A 135 -11.33 31.67 -24.64
CA HIS A 135 -11.27 33.06 -24.18
C HIS A 135 -10.94 34.06 -25.32
N GLU A 136 -10.04 33.70 -26.24
CA GLU A 136 -9.72 34.52 -27.41
C GLU A 136 -10.91 34.65 -28.38
N ASN A 137 -11.69 33.59 -28.56
CA ASN A 137 -12.89 33.62 -29.41
C ASN A 137 -14.03 34.47 -28.80
N ILE A 138 -14.08 34.63 -27.47
CA ILE A 138 -15.07 35.48 -26.78
C ILE A 138 -14.64 36.95 -26.81
N ALA A 139 -13.35 37.24 -26.67
CA ALA A 139 -12.82 38.61 -26.65
C ALA A 139 -12.72 39.27 -28.04
N GLY A 140 -12.75 38.48 -29.12
CA GLY A 140 -12.68 38.96 -30.51
C GLY A 140 -14.03 39.23 -31.19
N ARG A 141 -15.14 39.30 -30.44
CA ARG A 141 -16.49 39.52 -30.97
C ARG A 141 -17.05 40.89 -30.58
#